data_AF-A0A1V4AQZ5-F1
#
_entry.id   AF-A0A1V4AQZ5-F1
#
_cell.length_a   1.000
_cell.length_b   1.000
_cell.length_c   1.000
_cell.angle_alpha   90.00
_cell.angle_beta   90.00
_cell.angle_gamma   90.00
#
_symmetry.space_group_name_H-M   'P 1'
#
loop_
_entity.id
_entity.type
_entity.pdbx_description
1 polymer ?
#
loop_
_entity_poly.entity_id
_entity_poly.type
_entity_poly.pdbx_seq_one_letter_code
_entity_poly.pdbx_strand_id
1 'polypeptide(L)'
;MKSKIFVWVWLLCCLSFPVFGQHYEYEAPEIRLRAGLPTVFSVESVRQITGSDEESVLNISISVKKGKVESVSRDGGIWVITIRTSSKEASTYLIKDSQFKIMGEESKKVMVNAIHWKDGN
;
A
#
# COMPACT_ATOMS: atom_id res chain seq x y z
N MET A 1 -22.63 62.40 -0.03
CA MET A 1 -22.79 61.05 0.54
C MET A 1 -22.97 60.02 -0.58
N LYS A 2 -21.88 59.53 -1.18
CA LYS A 2 -21.92 58.43 -2.18
C LYS A 2 -20.58 57.68 -2.15
N SER A 3 -20.32 56.92 -1.09
CA SER A 3 -19.25 55.93 -1.08
C SER A 3 -19.48 54.93 0.05
N LYS A 4 -20.37 53.96 -0.19
CA LYS A 4 -20.55 52.81 0.72
C LYS A 4 -20.80 51.47 0.01
N ILE A 5 -20.79 51.44 -1.33
CA ILE A 5 -21.19 50.24 -2.08
C ILE A 5 -19.99 49.45 -2.63
N PHE A 6 -18.82 50.07 -2.76
CA PHE A 6 -17.70 49.44 -3.48
C PHE A 6 -16.85 48.46 -2.66
N VAL A 7 -17.00 48.44 -1.33
CA VAL A 7 -16.15 47.62 -0.45
C VAL A 7 -16.68 46.19 -0.29
N TRP A 8 -17.95 45.93 -0.60
CA TRP A 8 -18.59 44.64 -0.33
C TRP A 8 -18.44 43.60 -1.44
N VAL A 9 -18.13 44.02 -2.67
CA VAL A 9 -18.00 43.08 -3.81
C VAL A 9 -16.63 42.39 -3.84
N TRP A 10 -15.59 43.02 -3.29
CA TRP A 10 -14.23 42.46 -3.29
C TRP A 10 -13.98 41.45 -2.16
N LEU A 11 -14.84 41.38 -1.15
CA LEU A 11 -14.70 40.41 -0.06
C LEU A 11 -15.28 39.02 -0.39
N LEU A 12 -16.13 38.92 -1.41
CA LEU A 12 -16.85 37.69 -1.77
C LEU A 12 -16.08 36.77 -2.74
N CYS A 13 -15.02 37.26 -3.39
CA CYS A 13 -14.27 36.49 -4.39
C CYS A 13 -12.99 35.83 -3.84
N CYS A 14 -12.65 36.02 -2.56
CA CYS A 14 -11.44 35.45 -1.94
C CYS A 14 -11.69 34.20 -1.08
N LEU A 15 -12.93 33.71 -1.00
CA LEU A 15 -13.29 32.49 -0.26
C LEU A 15 -13.54 31.28 -1.17
N SER A 16 -13.06 31.31 -2.41
CA SER A 16 -12.96 30.12 -3.25
C SER A 16 -11.78 29.25 -2.79
N PHE A 17 -11.95 28.62 -1.62
CA PHE A 17 -11.21 27.40 -1.31
C PHE A 17 -11.51 26.39 -2.43
N PRO A 18 -10.50 25.74 -3.04
CA PRO A 18 -10.77 24.54 -3.79
C PRO A 18 -11.08 23.45 -2.76
N VAL A 19 -12.32 23.36 -2.27
CA VAL A 19 -12.84 22.11 -1.71
C VAL A 19 -13.20 21.21 -2.89
N PHE A 20 -12.19 20.90 -3.69
CA PHE A 20 -12.14 19.71 -4.52
C PHE A 20 -11.25 18.75 -3.76
N GLY A 21 -11.91 17.92 -2.99
CA GLY A 21 -11.30 16.94 -2.11
C GLY A 21 -12.41 16.26 -1.37
N GLN A 22 -13.30 15.59 -2.12
CA GLN A 22 -14.03 14.46 -1.54
C GLN A 22 -12.96 13.44 -1.12
N HIS A 23 -12.37 13.64 0.05
CA HIS A 23 -11.86 12.54 0.83
C HIS A 23 -13.11 11.74 1.22
N TYR A 24 -13.54 10.88 0.31
CA TYR A 24 -14.22 9.66 0.72
C TYR A 24 -13.18 8.90 1.51
N GLU A 25 -13.09 9.22 2.80
CA GLU A 25 -12.57 8.30 3.80
C GLU A 25 -13.61 7.17 3.89
N TYR A 26 -13.65 6.36 2.84
CA TYR A 26 -14.17 5.02 2.96
C TYR A 26 -13.20 4.38 3.93
N GLU A 27 -13.60 4.17 5.18
CA GLU A 27 -12.96 3.20 6.06
C GLU A 27 -13.10 1.84 5.34
N ALA A 28 -12.24 1.61 4.36
CA ALA A 28 -12.12 0.32 3.72
C ALA A 28 -11.73 -0.63 4.84
N PRO A 29 -12.44 -1.75 5.03
CA PRO A 29 -12.12 -2.71 6.07
C PRO A 29 -10.64 -3.05 5.96
N GLU A 30 -9.90 -2.84 7.05
CA GLU A 30 -8.45 -3.01 7.07
C GLU A 30 -8.14 -4.51 6.92
N ILE A 31 -7.81 -4.94 5.70
CA ILE A 31 -7.43 -6.32 5.42
C ILE A 31 -6.09 -6.59 6.09
N ARG A 32 -6.11 -7.50 7.05
CA ARG A 32 -4.89 -7.95 7.74
C ARG A 32 -4.45 -9.29 7.18
N LEU A 33 -3.15 -9.40 6.91
CA LEU A 33 -2.54 -10.65 6.48
C LEU A 33 -1.91 -11.35 7.69
N ARG A 34 -2.10 -12.66 7.78
CA ARG A 34 -1.42 -13.49 8.77
C ARG A 34 0.10 -13.47 8.49
N ALA A 35 0.90 -13.52 9.55
CA ALA A 35 2.35 -13.63 9.45
C ALA A 35 2.74 -14.89 8.65
N GLY A 36 3.17 -14.70 7.39
CA GLY A 36 3.68 -15.76 6.51
C GLY A 36 4.92 -15.34 5.72
N LEU A 37 5.35 -14.09 5.86
CA LEU A 37 6.55 -13.56 5.23
C LEU A 37 7.79 -13.82 6.10
N PRO A 38 8.99 -13.91 5.49
CA PRO A 38 10.24 -13.83 6.22
C PRO A 38 10.27 -12.64 7.19
N THR A 39 10.88 -12.83 8.36
CA THR A 39 10.86 -11.86 9.48
C THR A 39 11.54 -10.53 9.15
N VAL A 40 12.34 -10.47 8.08
CA VAL A 40 12.96 -9.25 7.55
C VAL A 40 11.97 -8.31 6.87
N PHE A 41 10.74 -8.78 6.59
CA PHE A 41 9.68 -7.99 5.99
C PHE A 41 8.62 -7.63 7.03
N SER A 42 7.93 -6.51 6.78
CA SER A 42 6.73 -6.10 7.49
C SER A 42 5.67 -5.69 6.47
N VAL A 43 4.44 -6.16 6.64
CA VAL A 43 3.31 -5.71 5.82
C VAL A 43 2.84 -4.38 6.39
N GLU A 44 2.89 -3.34 5.57
CA GLU A 44 2.48 -1.98 5.97
C GLU A 44 1.01 -1.73 5.66
N SER A 45 0.54 -2.18 4.50
CA SER A 45 -0.85 -2.02 4.11
C SER A 45 -1.23 -3.02 3.04
N VAL A 46 -2.53 -3.28 2.96
CA VAL A 46 -3.12 -4.23 2.01
C VAL A 46 -4.35 -3.57 1.43
N ARG A 47 -4.44 -3.58 0.11
CA ARG A 47 -5.61 -3.09 -0.62
C ARG A 47 -6.14 -4.19 -1.51
N GLN A 48 -7.39 -4.56 -1.30
CA GLN A 48 -8.07 -5.45 -2.22
C GLN A 48 -8.49 -4.71 -3.48
N ILE A 49 -8.21 -5.31 -4.63
CA ILE A 49 -8.59 -4.81 -5.94
C ILE A 49 -9.90 -5.48 -6.36
N THR A 50 -9.98 -6.80 -6.22
CA THR A 50 -11.19 -7.59 -6.45
C THR A 50 -11.29 -8.73 -5.42
N GLY A 51 -12.52 -9.18 -5.16
CA GLY A 51 -12.82 -10.26 -4.23
C GLY A 51 -14.08 -11.01 -4.60
N SER A 52 -14.06 -12.32 -4.41
CA SER A 52 -15.22 -13.22 -4.36
C SER A 52 -15.21 -13.97 -3.02
N ASP A 53 -16.08 -14.96 -2.83
CA ASP A 53 -16.03 -15.81 -1.63
C ASP A 53 -14.80 -16.75 -1.64
N GLU A 54 -14.28 -17.07 -2.83
CA GLU A 54 -13.20 -18.05 -3.00
C GLU A 54 -11.82 -17.41 -3.22
N GLU A 55 -11.78 -16.20 -3.79
CA GLU A 55 -10.56 -15.55 -4.27
C GLU A 55 -10.47 -14.08 -3.85
N SER A 56 -9.25 -13.58 -3.62
CA SER A 56 -8.99 -12.16 -3.46
C SER A 56 -7.71 -11.74 -4.16
N VAL A 57 -7.81 -10.67 -4.95
CA VAL A 57 -6.70 -10.05 -5.63
C VAL A 57 -6.25 -8.83 -4.84
N LEU A 58 -4.98 -8.81 -4.42
CA LEU A 58 -4.45 -7.81 -3.49
C LEU A 58 -3.29 -7.01 -4.08
N ASN A 59 -3.22 -5.73 -3.74
CA ASN A 59 -2.02 -4.93 -3.75
C ASN A 59 -1.49 -4.83 -2.31
N ILE A 60 -0.20 -5.07 -2.11
CA ILE A 60 0.41 -5.13 -0.78
C ILE A 60 1.56 -4.11 -0.72
N SER A 61 1.65 -3.35 0.36
CA SER A 61 2.84 -2.57 0.69
C SER A 61 3.67 -3.32 1.71
N ILE A 62 4.94 -3.57 1.40
CA ILE A 62 5.87 -4.28 2.28
C ILE A 62 7.07 -3.38 2.55
N SER A 63 7.41 -3.19 3.81
CA SER A 63 8.68 -2.60 4.23
C SER A 63 9.70 -3.67 4.54
N VAL A 64 10.96 -3.39 4.23
CA VAL A 64 12.10 -4.16 4.70
C VAL A 64 12.51 -3.58 6.04
N LYS A 65 12.69 -4.41 7.08
CA LYS A 65 13.04 -3.92 8.42
C LYS A 65 14.45 -3.36 8.51
N LYS A 66 15.37 -3.87 7.68
CA LYS A 66 16.76 -3.42 7.62
C LYS A 66 17.33 -3.68 6.21
N GLY A 67 17.99 -2.66 5.66
CA GLY A 67 18.65 -2.76 4.37
C GLY A 67 17.77 -2.35 3.19
N LYS A 68 18.34 -2.46 1.99
CA LYS A 68 17.78 -1.93 0.75
C LYS A 68 17.31 -3.03 -0.18
N VAL A 69 16.21 -2.83 -0.87
CA VAL A 69 15.77 -3.67 -1.98
C VAL A 69 16.71 -3.43 -3.16
N GLU A 70 17.49 -4.45 -3.52
CA GLU A 70 18.43 -4.40 -4.63
C GLU A 70 17.77 -4.84 -5.94
N SER A 71 16.95 -5.88 -5.89
CA SER A 71 16.23 -6.38 -7.05
C SER A 71 14.93 -7.07 -6.65
N VAL A 72 13.95 -6.99 -7.55
CA VAL A 72 12.67 -7.68 -7.46
C VAL A 72 12.38 -8.29 -8.82
N SER A 73 12.08 -9.58 -8.85
CA SER A 73 11.53 -10.24 -10.03
C SER A 73 10.37 -11.16 -9.64
N ARG A 74 9.60 -11.56 -10.63
CA ARG A 74 8.48 -12.50 -10.47
C ARG A 74 8.65 -13.62 -11.50
N ASP A 75 8.73 -14.85 -11.01
CA ASP A 75 8.87 -16.04 -11.84
C ASP A 75 7.91 -17.13 -11.34
N GLY A 76 7.08 -17.67 -12.22
CA GLY A 76 6.14 -18.76 -11.87
C GLY A 76 5.22 -18.49 -10.67
N GLY A 77 4.84 -17.23 -10.42
CA GLY A 77 4.03 -16.85 -9.24
C GLY A 77 4.81 -16.78 -7.92
N ILE A 78 6.15 -16.80 -8.01
CA ILE A 78 7.08 -16.60 -6.90
C ILE A 78 7.73 -15.24 -7.08
N TRP A 79 7.67 -14.41 -6.05
CA TRP A 79 8.44 -13.19 -5.96
C TRP A 79 9.85 -13.53 -5.47
N VAL A 80 10.85 -13.08 -6.21
CA VAL A 80 12.27 -13.23 -5.88
C VAL A 80 12.79 -11.84 -5.53
N ILE A 81 13.20 -11.63 -4.29
CA ILE A 81 13.61 -10.32 -3.79
C ILE A 81 15.00 -10.43 -3.20
N THR A 82 15.92 -9.59 -3.65
CA THR A 82 17.26 -9.49 -3.05
C THR A 82 17.33 -8.26 -2.18
N ILE A 83 17.64 -8.45 -0.90
CA ILE A 83 17.85 -7.40 0.09
C ILE A 83 19.33 -7.29 0.39
N ARG A 84 19.89 -6.09 0.23
CA ARG A 84 21.26 -5.75 0.58
C ARG A 84 21.29 -5.05 1.93
N THR A 85 21.88 -5.67 2.93
CA THR A 85 22.01 -5.10 4.29
C THR A 85 23.31 -4.33 4.48
N SER A 86 24.33 -4.61 3.65
CA SER A 86 25.61 -3.88 3.63
C SER A 86 26.29 -3.99 2.27
N SER A 87 27.44 -3.34 2.08
CA SER A 87 28.21 -3.44 0.82
C SER A 87 28.69 -4.86 0.50
N LYS A 88 28.80 -5.74 1.51
CA LYS A 88 29.30 -7.11 1.37
C LYS A 88 28.25 -8.19 1.62
N GLU A 89 27.04 -7.82 2.00
CA GLU A 89 26.01 -8.76 2.44
C GLU A 89 24.69 -8.49 1.70
N ALA A 90 24.22 -9.51 1.01
CA ALA A 90 22.93 -9.55 0.35
C ALA A 90 22.28 -10.93 0.58
N SER A 91 20.96 -10.93 0.71
CA SER A 91 20.16 -12.15 0.90
C SER A 91 18.98 -12.14 -0.07
N THR A 92 18.72 -13.28 -0.69
CA THR A 92 17.59 -13.45 -1.60
C THR A 92 16.47 -14.22 -0.91
N TYR A 93 15.25 -13.70 -1.02
CA TYR A 93 14.04 -14.26 -0.44
C TYR A 93 13.08 -14.67 -1.54
N LEU A 94 12.42 -15.80 -1.32
CA LEU A 94 11.39 -16.34 -2.21
C LEU A 94 10.05 -16.24 -1.49
N ILE A 95 9.10 -15.55 -2.11
CA ILE A 95 7.77 -15.32 -1.52
C ILE A 95 6.71 -15.78 -2.51
N LYS A 96 5.88 -16.73 -2.10
CA LYS A 96 4.74 -17.22 -2.89
C LYS A 96 3.48 -16.49 -2.48
N ASP A 97 2.58 -16.26 -3.43
CA ASP A 97 1.26 -15.67 -3.17
C ASP A 97 0.49 -16.47 -2.10
N SER A 98 0.66 -17.79 -2.06
CA SER A 98 0.02 -18.69 -1.09
C SER A 98 0.48 -18.50 0.37
N GLN A 99 1.60 -17.80 0.61
CA GLN A 99 2.03 -17.44 1.95
C GLN A 99 1.21 -16.29 2.55
N PHE A 100 0.55 -15.49 1.71
CA PHE A 100 -0.36 -14.46 2.17
C PHE A 100 -1.72 -15.09 2.47
N LYS A 101 -2.20 -14.88 3.70
CA LYS A 101 -3.50 -15.36 4.17
C LYS A 101 -4.26 -14.21 4.80
N ILE A 102 -5.48 -13.98 4.36
CA ILE A 102 -6.36 -12.97 4.96
C ILE A 102 -6.84 -13.51 6.31
N MET A 103 -6.66 -12.73 7.36
CA MET A 103 -7.12 -13.11 8.70
C MET A 103 -8.64 -13.22 8.74
N GLY A 104 -9.16 -14.34 9.23
CA GLY A 104 -10.60 -14.63 9.23
C GLY A 104 -11.13 -15.22 7.92
N GLU A 105 -10.32 -15.25 6.86
CA GLU A 105 -10.65 -15.83 5.55
C GLU A 105 -9.48 -16.71 5.03
N GLU A 106 -8.88 -17.54 5.90
CA GLU A 106 -7.63 -18.25 5.59
C GLU A 106 -7.75 -19.32 4.48
N SER A 107 -8.97 -19.84 4.27
CA SER A 107 -9.29 -20.77 3.18
C SER A 107 -9.33 -20.09 1.81
N LYS A 108 -9.47 -18.76 1.78
CA LYS A 108 -9.55 -17.99 0.55
C LYS A 108 -8.22 -17.98 -0.18
N LYS A 109 -8.29 -18.13 -1.51
CA LYS A 109 -7.13 -18.04 -2.37
C LYS A 109 -6.72 -16.57 -2.49
N VAL A 110 -5.48 -16.28 -2.14
CA VAL A 110 -4.89 -14.94 -2.32
C VAL A 110 -4.08 -14.93 -3.61
N MET A 111 -4.32 -13.91 -4.44
CA MET A 111 -3.54 -13.59 -5.63
C MET A 111 -2.95 -12.21 -5.47
N VAL A 112 -1.63 -12.08 -5.57
CA VAL A 112 -0.96 -10.79 -5.41
C VAL A 112 -0.80 -10.16 -6.78
N ASN A 113 -1.49 -9.05 -7.01
CA ASN A 113 -1.36 -8.28 -8.24
C ASN A 113 -0.05 -7.48 -8.24
N ALA A 114 0.22 -6.73 -7.18
CA ALA A 114 1.44 -5.93 -7.03
C ALA A 114 1.92 -5.89 -5.59
N ILE A 115 3.25 -5.79 -5.42
CA ILE A 115 3.89 -5.47 -4.15
C ILE A 115 4.67 -4.16 -4.29
N HIS A 116 4.34 -3.19 -3.44
CA HIS A 116 5.05 -1.94 -3.29
C HIS A 116 6.09 -2.09 -2.18
N TRP A 117 7.36 -2.06 -2.55
CA TRP A 117 8.46 -2.26 -1.62
C TRP A 117 8.96 -0.94 -1.06
N LYS A 118 9.24 -0.91 0.24
CA LYS A 118 9.89 0.21 0.93
C LYS A 118 11.19 -0.28 1.57
N ASP A 119 12.26 0.46 1.33
CA ASP A 119 13.55 0.20 1.95
C ASP A 119 13.48 0.37 3.47
N GLY A 120 14.31 -0.38 4.19
CA GLY A 120 14.51 -0.22 5.63
C GLY A 120 15.62 0.75 5.94
N ASN A 121 15.43 1.54 6.98
CA ASN A 121 16.49 2.37 7.56
C ASN A 121 17.54 1.52 8.29
#